data_AF-A0A382V8Y8-F1
#
_entry.id   AF-A0A382V8Y8-F1
#
_cell.length_a   1.000
_cell.length_b   1.000
_cell.length_c   1.000
_cell.angle_alpha   90.00
_cell.angle_beta   90.00
_cell.angle_gamma   90.00
#
_symmetry.space_group_name_H-M   'P 1'
#
loop_
_entity.id
_entity.type
_entity.pdbx_description
1 polymer ?
#
loop_
_entity_poly.entity_id
_entity_poly.type
_entity_poly.pdbx_seq_one_letter_code
_entity_poly.pdbx_strand_id
1 'polypeptide(L)'
;MKKLILSFVALLAIAVSAKQPNIVLVITDDQGYGDLGCTGNPVIKTPNVDKLAGESVWLSDYHVAPTCSPSRSALVTGHWTNRTGVWHTIMGRSMLRANEVTIGQMLKDNGYETGMFGKWHMGDNYPYRPEDRGFNEVYRHGGGGVGQTPDVWDNSYFDGGYFHNG
;
A
#
# COMPACT_ATOMS: atom_id res chain seq x y z
N MET A 1 29.45 -62.54 -17.40
CA MET A 1 28.63 -61.33 -17.66
C MET A 1 27.96 -60.89 -16.36
N LYS A 2 28.57 -59.96 -15.62
CA LYS A 2 28.04 -59.48 -14.33
C LYS A 2 27.14 -58.28 -14.60
N LYS A 3 25.83 -58.40 -14.33
CA LYS A 3 24.85 -57.33 -14.50
C LYS A 3 25.08 -56.26 -13.44
N LEU A 4 25.45 -55.07 -13.85
CA LEU A 4 25.58 -53.89 -13.00
C LEU A 4 24.17 -53.31 -12.80
N ILE A 5 23.62 -53.43 -11.60
CA ILE A 5 22.34 -52.80 -11.24
C ILE A 5 22.67 -51.38 -10.80
N LEU A 6 22.40 -50.38 -11.65
CA LEU A 6 22.40 -48.97 -11.24
C LEU A 6 21.11 -48.70 -10.45
N SER A 7 21.22 -48.58 -9.14
CA SER A 7 20.14 -48.05 -8.30
C SER A 7 20.03 -46.54 -8.52
N PHE A 8 18.94 -46.11 -9.17
CA PHE A 8 18.55 -44.71 -9.28
C PHE A 8 18.01 -44.25 -7.92
N VAL A 9 18.85 -43.59 -7.12
CA VAL A 9 18.39 -42.89 -5.92
C VAL A 9 17.75 -41.59 -6.38
N ALA A 10 16.42 -41.56 -6.47
CA ALA A 10 15.67 -40.33 -6.66
C ALA A 10 15.82 -39.49 -5.38
N LEU A 11 16.67 -38.46 -5.43
CA LEU A 11 16.70 -37.42 -4.42
C LEU A 11 15.36 -36.67 -4.51
N LEU A 12 14.39 -37.00 -3.65
CA LEU A 12 13.27 -36.12 -3.40
C LEU A 12 13.82 -34.88 -2.72
N ALA A 13 14.09 -33.83 -3.50
CA ALA A 13 14.23 -32.49 -2.98
C ALA A 13 12.85 -32.12 -2.40
N ILE A 14 12.71 -32.27 -1.08
CA ILE A 14 11.62 -31.64 -0.34
C ILE A 14 11.89 -30.15 -0.44
N ALA A 15 11.34 -29.51 -1.47
CA ALA A 15 11.22 -28.07 -1.50
C ALA A 15 10.33 -27.71 -0.31
N VAL A 16 10.96 -27.26 0.78
CA VAL A 16 10.26 -26.55 1.83
C VAL A 16 9.67 -25.34 1.13
N SER A 17 8.38 -25.42 0.80
CA SER A 17 7.62 -24.27 0.33
C SER A 17 7.66 -23.27 1.47
N ALA A 18 8.57 -22.29 1.37
CA ALA A 18 8.60 -21.18 2.29
C ALA A 18 7.23 -20.51 2.15
N LYS A 19 6.46 -20.51 3.25
CA LYS A 19 5.13 -19.91 3.28
C LYS A 19 5.26 -18.47 2.78
N GLN A 20 4.44 -18.09 1.80
CA GLN A 20 4.40 -16.71 1.33
C GLN A 20 4.18 -15.77 2.52
N PRO A 21 5.03 -14.74 2.72
CA PRO A 21 4.92 -13.85 3.86
C PRO A 21 3.71 -12.91 3.69
N ASN A 22 3.10 -12.47 4.80
CA ASN A 22 2.13 -11.37 4.73
C ASN A 22 2.88 -10.05 4.48
N ILE A 23 2.29 -9.18 3.65
CA ILE A 23 2.84 -7.85 3.35
C ILE A 23 1.87 -6.81 3.91
N VAL A 24 2.34 -5.96 4.82
CA VAL A 24 1.55 -4.87 5.40
C VAL A 24 2.27 -3.56 5.14
N LEU A 25 1.61 -2.66 4.40
CA LEU A 25 2.09 -1.30 4.14
C LEU A 25 1.28 -0.32 4.98
N VAL A 26 1.96 0.39 5.89
CA VAL A 26 1.37 1.46 6.69
C VAL A 26 1.88 2.79 6.17
N ILE A 27 0.97 3.68 5.78
CA ILE A 27 1.28 5.00 5.25
C ILE A 27 0.58 6.02 6.13
N THR A 28 1.35 6.91 6.74
CA THR A 28 0.84 8.09 7.44
C THR A 28 0.57 9.23 6.46
N ASP A 29 -0.34 10.12 6.80
CA ASP A 29 -0.70 11.28 5.95
C ASP A 29 -0.24 12.55 6.65
N ASP A 30 0.55 13.37 5.94
CA ASP A 30 1.15 14.62 6.42
C ASP A 30 2.00 14.53 7.72
N GLN A 31 2.52 13.33 8.03
CA GLN A 31 3.48 13.15 9.13
C GLN A 31 4.85 13.72 8.74
N GLY A 32 5.33 14.69 9.52
CA GLY A 32 6.65 15.26 9.37
C GLY A 32 7.75 14.37 9.95
N TYR A 33 8.99 14.57 9.47
CA TYR A 33 10.16 13.84 9.97
C TYR A 33 10.36 14.00 11.48
N GLY A 34 10.00 15.15 12.05
CA GLY A 34 10.19 15.44 13.48
C GLY A 34 9.03 15.03 14.38
N ASP A 35 8.00 14.33 13.88
CA ASP A 35 6.77 14.05 14.64
C ASP A 35 6.87 12.81 15.54
N LEU A 36 7.92 12.00 15.39
CA LEU A 36 8.08 10.74 16.11
C LEU A 36 9.06 10.86 17.28
N GLY A 37 8.80 10.12 18.36
CA GLY A 37 9.73 9.97 19.48
C GLY A 37 11.10 9.45 19.04
N CYS A 38 11.13 8.44 18.16
CA CYS A 38 12.36 7.90 17.58
C CYS A 38 13.14 8.89 16.70
N THR A 39 12.52 10.00 16.28
CA THR A 39 13.16 11.12 15.56
C THR A 39 13.49 12.30 16.48
N GLY A 40 13.33 12.13 17.80
CA GLY A 40 13.72 13.13 18.81
C GLY A 40 12.60 14.09 19.22
N ASN A 41 11.33 13.82 18.89
CA ASN A 41 10.22 14.66 19.34
C ASN A 41 10.04 14.57 20.87
N PRO A 42 10.14 15.68 21.62
CA PRO A 42 10.02 15.65 23.08
C PRO A 42 8.56 15.73 23.59
N VAL A 43 7.59 15.98 22.71
CA VAL A 43 6.19 16.26 23.06
C VAL A 43 5.28 15.10 22.68
N ILE A 44 5.33 14.67 21.41
CA ILE A 44 4.49 13.61 20.87
C ILE A 44 5.05 12.26 21.32
N LYS A 45 4.19 11.41 21.89
CA LYS A 45 4.56 10.09 22.39
C LYS A 45 4.12 9.01 21.41
N THR A 46 5.08 8.30 20.80
CA THR A 46 4.81 7.26 19.79
C THR A 46 5.38 5.89 20.18
N PRO A 47 5.11 5.38 21.40
CA PRO A 47 5.84 4.24 21.97
C PRO A 47 5.81 2.97 21.11
N ASN A 48 4.71 2.71 20.40
CA ASN A 48 4.60 1.55 19.51
C ASN A 48 5.43 1.71 18.22
N VAL A 49 5.46 2.91 17.65
CA VAL A 49 6.27 3.22 16.47
C VAL A 49 7.75 3.24 16.84
N ASP A 50 8.08 3.80 18.00
CA ASP A 50 9.46 3.86 18.50
C ASP A 50 10.01 2.46 18.76
N LYS A 51 9.18 1.57 19.34
CA LYS A 51 9.52 0.14 19.50
C LYS A 51 9.74 -0.52 18.14
N LEU A 52 8.81 -0.34 17.20
CA LEU A 52 8.93 -0.92 15.86
C LEU A 52 10.21 -0.46 15.15
N ALA A 53 10.57 0.82 15.28
CA ALA A 53 11.80 1.37 14.72
C ALA A 53 13.05 0.70 15.31
N GLY A 54 13.06 0.39 16.62
CA GLY A 54 14.16 -0.33 17.29
C GLY A 54 14.27 -1.81 16.92
N GLU A 55 13.19 -2.44 16.43
CA GLU A 55 13.13 -3.85 16.02
C GLU A 55 13.26 -4.03 14.49
N SER A 56 13.40 -2.94 13.73
CA SER A 56 13.35 -2.93 12.26
C SER A 56 14.60 -2.33 11.62
N VAL A 57 14.69 -2.44 10.29
CA VAL A 57 15.63 -1.63 9.50
C VAL A 57 15.03 -0.25 9.31
N TRP A 58 15.78 0.78 9.71
CA TRP A 58 15.39 2.19 9.56
C TRP A 58 16.09 2.84 8.37
N LEU A 59 15.31 3.52 7.52
CA LEU A 59 15.83 4.32 6.41
C LEU A 59 15.83 5.79 6.81
N SER A 60 16.99 6.32 7.19
CA SER A 60 17.15 7.73 7.59
C SER A 60 17.11 8.71 6.42
N ASP A 61 17.24 8.20 5.19
CA ASP A 61 17.19 8.97 3.96
C ASP A 61 16.17 8.33 3.00
N TYR A 62 14.90 8.63 3.24
CA TYR A 62 13.76 8.12 2.47
C TYR A 62 12.94 9.29 1.94
N HIS A 63 12.64 9.27 0.64
CA HIS A 63 11.99 10.39 -0.05
C HIS A 63 10.66 9.99 -0.67
N VAL A 64 9.74 10.95 -0.67
CA VAL A 64 8.42 10.85 -1.30
C VAL A 64 8.20 12.05 -2.22
N ALA A 65 7.13 12.03 -3.01
CA ALA A 65 6.70 13.22 -3.76
C ALA A 65 6.12 14.26 -2.78
N PRO A 66 6.09 15.56 -3.14
CA PRO A 66 5.74 16.63 -2.20
C PRO A 66 4.25 16.67 -1.79
N THR A 67 3.40 15.80 -2.34
CA THR A 67 1.96 15.74 -2.01
C THR A 67 1.42 14.31 -2.02
N CYS A 68 0.27 14.12 -1.37
CA CYS A 68 -0.34 12.81 -1.11
C CYS A 68 -0.62 11.96 -2.36
N SER A 69 -1.45 12.40 -3.32
CA SER A 69 -1.80 11.56 -4.50
C SER A 69 -0.56 11.15 -5.31
N PRO A 70 0.37 12.07 -5.65
CA PRO A 70 1.62 11.69 -6.32
C PRO A 70 2.38 10.61 -5.55
N SER A 71 2.65 10.80 -4.26
CA SER A 71 3.38 9.82 -3.42
C SER A 71 2.70 8.44 -3.39
N ARG A 72 1.38 8.43 -3.20
CA ARG A 72 0.58 7.18 -3.22
C ARG A 72 0.68 6.49 -4.57
N SER A 73 0.60 7.24 -5.67
CA SER A 73 0.71 6.69 -7.02
C SER A 73 2.07 6.04 -7.28
N ALA A 74 3.17 6.66 -6.82
CA ALA A 74 4.50 6.10 -6.97
C ALA A 74 4.65 4.82 -6.14
N LEU A 75 4.15 4.83 -4.90
CA LEU A 75 4.20 3.65 -4.04
C LEU A 75 3.45 2.46 -4.64
N VAL A 76 2.22 2.67 -5.14
CA VAL A 76 1.40 1.56 -5.62
C VAL A 76 1.79 1.06 -7.01
N THR A 77 2.55 1.83 -7.80
CA THR A 77 2.95 1.45 -9.17
C THR A 77 4.44 1.14 -9.32
N GLY A 78 5.29 1.66 -8.43
CA GLY A 78 6.74 1.66 -8.60
C GLY A 78 7.24 2.67 -9.66
N HIS A 79 6.37 3.52 -10.20
CA HIS A 79 6.72 4.51 -11.22
C HIS A 79 6.83 5.94 -10.66
N TRP A 80 7.64 6.77 -11.31
CA TRP A 80 7.65 8.21 -11.05
C TRP A 80 6.25 8.81 -11.28
N THR A 81 5.81 9.70 -10.40
CA THR A 81 4.42 10.18 -10.30
C THR A 81 3.90 10.80 -11.61
N ASN A 82 4.72 11.57 -12.32
CA ASN A 82 4.28 12.17 -13.59
C ASN A 82 4.04 11.12 -14.68
N ARG A 83 4.70 9.95 -14.60
CA ARG A 83 4.49 8.83 -15.53
C ARG A 83 3.15 8.14 -15.28
N THR A 84 2.70 8.09 -14.03
CA THR A 84 1.43 7.49 -13.64
C THR A 84 0.22 8.37 -14.00
N GLY A 85 0.47 9.62 -14.43
CA GLY A 85 -0.56 10.62 -14.69
C GLY A 85 -0.97 11.43 -13.46
N VAL A 86 -0.41 11.11 -12.28
CA VAL A 86 -0.75 11.73 -11.00
C VAL A 86 0.30 12.79 -10.64
N TRP A 87 0.00 14.05 -10.95
CA TRP A 87 0.94 15.17 -10.74
C TRP A 87 0.36 16.31 -9.89
N HIS A 88 -0.90 16.18 -9.45
CA HIS A 88 -1.53 17.09 -8.50
C HIS A 88 -2.60 16.32 -7.68
N THR A 89 -3.18 16.96 -6.68
CA THR A 89 -4.15 16.34 -5.75
C THR A 89 -5.63 16.62 -6.07
N ILE A 90 -5.93 17.48 -7.04
CA ILE A 90 -7.28 17.99 -7.33
C ILE A 90 -7.49 18.16 -8.85
N MET A 91 -8.69 18.59 -9.25
CA MET A 91 -9.05 18.88 -10.66
C MET A 91 -8.84 17.68 -11.60
N GLY A 92 -9.09 16.46 -11.11
CA GLY A 92 -8.89 15.22 -11.88
C GLY A 92 -7.42 14.82 -12.12
N ARG A 93 -6.45 15.61 -11.63
CA ARG A 93 -5.01 15.36 -11.80
C ARG A 93 -4.43 14.42 -10.74
N SER A 94 -5.27 13.97 -9.80
CA SER A 94 -4.98 12.91 -8.84
C SER A 94 -5.26 11.51 -9.39
N MET A 95 -5.95 11.40 -10.53
CA MET A 95 -6.46 10.13 -11.05
C MET A 95 -5.34 9.29 -11.67
N LEU A 96 -5.18 8.06 -11.17
CA LEU A 96 -4.19 7.12 -11.67
C LEU A 96 -4.55 6.67 -13.09
N ARG A 97 -3.60 6.66 -14.03
CA ARG A 97 -3.88 6.17 -15.38
C ARG A 97 -4.40 4.73 -15.37
N ALA A 98 -5.44 4.48 -16.17
CA ALA A 98 -6.15 3.21 -16.17
C ALA A 98 -5.24 2.01 -16.53
N ASN A 99 -4.18 2.23 -17.31
CA ASN A 99 -3.24 1.21 -17.74
C ASN A 99 -2.03 0.98 -16.80
N GLU A 100 -1.94 1.70 -15.67
CA GLU A 100 -0.91 1.43 -14.66
C GLU A 100 -1.21 0.15 -13.89
N VAL A 101 -0.24 -0.76 -13.80
CA VAL A 101 -0.37 -1.95 -12.96
C VAL A 101 -0.04 -1.58 -11.52
N THR A 102 -0.92 -1.94 -10.58
CA THR A 102 -0.71 -1.68 -9.15
C THR A 102 -0.09 -2.89 -8.44
N ILE A 103 0.55 -2.65 -7.29
CA ILE A 103 1.00 -3.69 -6.39
C ILE A 103 -0.17 -4.57 -5.91
N GLY A 104 -1.37 -4.01 -5.77
CA GLY A 104 -2.59 -4.77 -5.46
C GLY A 104 -2.87 -5.82 -6.54
N GLN A 105 -2.90 -5.41 -7.81
CA GLN A 105 -3.09 -6.33 -8.94
C GLN A 105 -1.97 -7.38 -9.00
N MET A 106 -0.71 -6.95 -8.87
CA MET A 106 0.44 -7.87 -8.88
C MET A 106 0.35 -8.92 -7.75
N LEU A 107 0.00 -8.52 -6.53
CA LEU A 107 -0.13 -9.44 -5.40
C LEU A 107 -1.33 -10.37 -5.57
N LYS A 108 -2.49 -9.83 -5.97
CA LYS A 108 -3.70 -10.61 -6.25
C LYS A 108 -3.45 -11.69 -7.32
N ASP A 109 -2.82 -11.33 -8.42
CA ASP A 109 -2.48 -12.25 -9.51
C ASP A 109 -1.50 -13.36 -9.07
N ASN A 110 -0.81 -13.17 -7.94
CA ASN A 110 0.12 -14.13 -7.33
C ASN A 110 -0.43 -14.84 -6.08
N GLY A 111 -1.76 -14.83 -5.90
CA GLY A 111 -2.45 -15.63 -4.88
C GLY A 111 -2.57 -14.97 -3.50
N TYR A 112 -2.28 -13.68 -3.39
CA TYR A 112 -2.53 -12.94 -2.15
C TYR A 112 -3.98 -12.48 -2.05
N GLU A 113 -4.54 -12.57 -0.85
CA GLU A 113 -5.67 -11.73 -0.49
C GLU A 113 -5.18 -10.29 -0.26
N THR A 114 -5.93 -9.33 -0.78
CA THR A 114 -5.51 -7.93 -0.86
C THR A 114 -6.55 -7.04 -0.21
N GLY A 115 -6.09 -6.09 0.60
CA GLY A 115 -6.97 -5.12 1.23
C GLY A 115 -6.39 -3.71 1.22
N MET A 116 -7.28 -2.72 1.18
CA MET A 116 -6.94 -1.30 1.25
C MET A 116 -7.88 -0.60 2.24
N PHE A 117 -7.29 0.13 3.18
CA PHE A 117 -8.02 0.75 4.28
C PHE A 117 -7.64 2.23 4.39
N GLY A 118 -8.63 3.11 4.50
CA GLY A 118 -8.47 4.56 4.63
C GLY A 118 -8.41 5.31 3.30
N LYS A 119 -7.34 6.08 3.09
CA LYS A 119 -7.26 7.07 2.00
C LYS A 119 -6.68 6.49 0.71
N TRP A 120 -7.45 6.53 -0.38
CA TRP A 120 -7.00 6.11 -1.71
C TRP A 120 -6.42 7.28 -2.50
N HIS A 121 -7.25 8.31 -2.72
CA HIS A 121 -6.87 9.57 -3.37
C HIS A 121 -6.24 9.44 -4.77
N MET A 122 -6.60 8.38 -5.50
CA MET A 122 -6.17 8.13 -6.88
C MET A 122 -7.35 7.96 -7.87
N GLY A 123 -8.53 8.46 -7.47
CA GLY A 123 -9.78 8.43 -8.22
C GLY A 123 -10.88 7.68 -7.46
N ASP A 124 -12.10 8.24 -7.47
CA ASP A 124 -13.25 7.71 -6.72
C ASP A 124 -14.31 7.04 -7.61
N ASN A 125 -14.17 7.17 -8.94
CA ASN A 125 -15.06 6.58 -9.92
C ASN A 125 -14.42 5.37 -10.61
N TYR A 126 -15.24 4.48 -11.16
CA TYR A 126 -14.76 3.41 -12.05
C TYR A 126 -13.96 4.01 -13.23
N PRO A 127 -12.82 3.41 -13.67
CA PRO A 127 -12.16 2.21 -13.14
C PRO A 127 -10.99 2.53 -12.18
N TYR A 128 -11.08 3.62 -11.41
CA TYR A 128 -9.96 4.16 -10.63
C TYR A 128 -10.02 3.83 -9.14
N ARG A 129 -11.10 3.24 -8.65
CA ARG A 129 -11.31 2.91 -7.23
C ARG A 129 -10.42 1.73 -6.81
N PRO A 130 -9.99 1.61 -5.56
CA PRO A 130 -9.08 0.53 -5.15
C PRO A 130 -9.61 -0.87 -5.47
N GLU A 131 -10.93 -1.09 -5.41
CA GLU A 131 -11.58 -2.35 -5.80
C GLU A 131 -11.41 -2.67 -7.30
N ASP A 132 -11.30 -1.66 -8.15
CA ASP A 132 -10.98 -1.80 -9.57
C ASP A 132 -9.46 -1.92 -9.82
N ARG A 133 -8.66 -1.63 -8.79
CA ARG A 133 -7.18 -1.57 -8.83
C ARG A 133 -6.51 -2.68 -8.04
N GLY A 134 -7.18 -3.83 -7.92
CA GLY A 134 -6.61 -5.07 -7.40
C GLY A 134 -6.62 -5.22 -5.88
N PHE A 135 -7.51 -4.52 -5.19
CA PHE A 135 -7.78 -4.76 -3.77
C PHE A 135 -9.15 -5.43 -3.62
N ASN A 136 -9.20 -6.57 -2.93
CA ASN A 136 -10.44 -7.33 -2.73
C ASN A 136 -11.28 -6.80 -1.57
N GLU A 137 -10.63 -6.38 -0.48
CA GLU A 137 -11.28 -5.85 0.72
C GLU A 137 -10.94 -4.38 0.89
N VAL A 138 -11.93 -3.50 0.71
CA VAL A 138 -11.74 -2.05 0.73
C VAL A 138 -12.64 -1.42 1.77
N TYR A 139 -12.05 -0.65 2.70
CA TYR A 139 -12.77 0.33 3.50
C TYR A 139 -12.15 1.70 3.29
N ARG A 140 -12.86 2.64 2.66
CA ARG A 140 -12.31 3.95 2.32
C ARG A 140 -13.26 5.10 2.57
N HIS A 141 -12.71 6.29 2.80
CA HIS A 141 -13.46 7.54 2.64
C HIS A 141 -13.27 8.07 1.20
N GLY A 142 -14.16 8.95 0.76
CA GLY A 142 -14.07 9.59 -0.56
C GLY A 142 -13.00 10.68 -0.62
N GLY A 143 -12.44 10.89 -1.81
CA GLY A 143 -11.59 12.03 -2.11
C GLY A 143 -10.21 12.01 -1.44
N GLY A 144 -9.65 13.20 -1.25
CA GLY A 144 -8.30 13.39 -0.71
C GLY A 144 -8.22 13.59 0.80
N GLY A 145 -9.36 13.63 1.47
CA GLY A 145 -9.47 13.83 2.91
C GLY A 145 -10.93 13.64 3.28
N VAL A 146 -11.17 13.33 4.55
CA VAL A 146 -12.52 13.18 5.07
C VAL A 146 -13.29 14.50 4.88
N GLY A 147 -14.55 14.42 4.44
CA GLY A 147 -15.42 15.55 4.17
C GLY A 147 -15.19 16.26 2.82
N GLN A 148 -14.35 15.71 1.94
CA GLN A 148 -14.23 16.19 0.56
C GLN A 148 -15.44 15.78 -0.29
N THR A 149 -15.64 16.41 -1.45
CA THR A 149 -16.82 16.21 -2.31
C THR A 149 -17.22 14.75 -2.58
N PRO A 150 -16.29 13.79 -2.78
CA PRO A 150 -16.65 12.38 -3.01
C PRO A 150 -17.03 11.61 -1.74
N ASP A 151 -16.95 12.24 -0.57
CA ASP A 151 -17.23 11.65 0.73
C ASP A 151 -18.70 11.85 1.15
N VAL A 152 -19.11 11.25 2.27
CA VAL A 152 -20.45 11.45 2.84
C VAL A 152 -20.54 12.79 3.60
N TRP A 153 -21.75 13.35 3.66
CA TRP A 153 -22.01 14.59 4.39
C TRP A 153 -21.68 14.43 5.89
N ASP A 154 -21.02 15.43 6.49
CA ASP A 154 -20.57 15.45 7.89
C ASP A 154 -19.73 14.24 8.32
N ASN A 155 -18.92 13.68 7.41
CA ASN A 155 -18.00 12.60 7.76
C ASN A 155 -16.92 13.05 8.76
N SER A 156 -16.40 12.11 9.55
CA SER A 156 -15.43 12.35 10.62
C SER A 156 -14.31 11.31 10.63
N TYR A 157 -13.15 11.69 11.18
CA TYR A 157 -12.07 10.72 11.40
C TYR A 157 -12.39 9.69 12.50
N PHE A 158 -13.27 10.07 13.45
CA PHE A 158 -13.68 9.25 14.58
C PHE A 158 -15.17 8.95 14.44
N ASP A 159 -15.53 7.66 14.42
CA ASP A 159 -16.89 7.18 14.18
C ASP A 159 -17.50 7.61 12.83
N GLY A 160 -16.65 7.81 11.82
CA GLY A 160 -17.04 8.20 10.47
C GLY A 160 -17.58 7.05 9.60
N GLY A 161 -18.19 7.44 8.48
CA GLY A 161 -18.65 6.53 7.44
C GLY A 161 -17.52 6.13 6.49
N TYR A 162 -17.52 4.86 6.07
CA TYR A 162 -16.61 4.31 5.08
C TYR A 162 -17.40 3.54 4.01
N PHE A 163 -16.98 3.68 2.76
CA PHE A 163 -17.41 2.83 1.67
C PHE A 163 -16.76 1.45 1.82
N HIS A 164 -17.55 0.39 1.65
CA HIS A 164 -17.08 -0.99 1.68
C HIS A 164 -17.30 -1.65 0.32
N ASN A 165 -16.21 -1.90 -0.42
CA ASN A 165 -16.21 -2.56 -1.74
C ASN A 165 -17.20 -1.97 -2.79
N GLY A 166 -17.30 -0.64 -2.86
CA GLY A 166 -18.13 0.08 -3.84
C GLY A 166 -19.17 0.96 -3.16
#